data_AF-A4ANF5-F1
#
_entry.id   AF-A4ANF5-F1
#
_cell.length_a   1.000
_cell.length_b   1.000
_cell.length_c   1.000
_cell.angle_alpha   90.00
_cell.angle_beta   90.00
_cell.angle_gamma   90.00
#
_symmetry.space_group_name_H-M   'P 1'
#
loop_
_entity.id
_entity.type
_entity.pdbx_description
1 polymer ?
#
loop_
_entity_poly.entity_id
_entity_poly.type
_entity_poly.pdbx_seq_one_letter_code
_entity_poly.pdbx_strand_id
1 'polypeptide(L)'
;MFFGILLSVGFGTNENGVIQEQVEIIEPDTIVLERDSYCDLPLNFPVPFLGKGYIGFKEAMAFKESSGDYFATNDLGYLGKYQFGIETLNLMGVNNQIMFLSSPKLQEEVFHLNLKRNKWILRREIKKSIGKTINKIKITESGILAAAHLAGAGNVKKYLRSNGQLNVEDVFGTKLSNYLNDFSGFDMSSIVALKNPKVNK
;
A
#
# COMPACT_ATOMS: atom_id res chain seq x y z
N MET A 1 5.47 -11.95 -21.17
CA MET A 1 6.29 -13.13 -21.48
C MET A 1 7.60 -12.93 -20.73
N PHE A 2 7.83 -13.67 -19.65
CA PHE A 2 9.10 -13.69 -18.92
C PHE A 2 9.70 -15.08 -19.16
N PHE A 3 10.91 -15.14 -19.73
CA PHE A 3 11.69 -16.37 -19.79
C PHE A 3 12.73 -16.32 -18.67
N GLY A 4 12.63 -17.22 -17.72
CA GLY A 4 13.70 -17.52 -16.77
C GLY A 4 14.25 -18.91 -17.10
N ILE A 5 15.56 -19.02 -17.30
CA ILE A 5 16.26 -20.30 -17.47
C ILE A 5 16.63 -20.79 -16.07
N LEU A 6 16.24 -22.02 -15.72
CA LEU A 6 16.66 -22.67 -14.48
C LEU A 6 17.83 -23.61 -14.80
N LEU A 7 19.00 -23.37 -14.21
CA LEU A 7 20.17 -24.24 -14.32
C LEU A 7 20.31 -25.04 -13.03
N SER A 8 20.39 -26.37 -13.15
CA SER A 8 20.78 -27.25 -12.05
C SER A 8 22.17 -27.81 -12.33
N VAL A 9 23.05 -27.81 -11.32
CA VAL A 9 24.42 -28.31 -11.44
C VAL A 9 24.59 -29.48 -10.48
N GLY A 10 24.98 -30.64 -11.00
CA GLY A 10 25.32 -31.83 -10.23
C GLY A 10 26.81 -32.15 -10.33
N PHE A 11 27.41 -32.61 -9.22
CA PHE A 11 28.79 -33.08 -9.20
C PHE A 11 28.81 -34.59 -8.91
N GLY A 12 29.37 -35.37 -9.84
CA GLY A 12 29.63 -36.79 -9.68
C GLY A 12 31.14 -37.08 -9.77
N THR A 13 31.65 -37.93 -8.89
CA THR A 13 33.03 -38.42 -8.94
C THR A 13 33.06 -39.84 -9.49
N ASN A 14 33.97 -40.11 -10.42
CA ASN A 14 34.32 -41.48 -10.81
C ASN A 14 35.57 -41.95 -10.07
N GLU A 15 35.82 -43.25 -10.10
CA GLU A 15 36.79 -44.02 -9.29
C GLU A 15 38.27 -43.59 -9.37
N ASN A 16 38.60 -42.58 -10.19
CA ASN A 16 39.92 -41.97 -10.29
C ASN A 16 40.01 -40.51 -9.79
N GLY A 17 38.98 -39.99 -9.11
CA GLY A 17 39.06 -38.71 -8.37
C GLY A 17 39.06 -37.44 -9.21
N VAL A 18 38.69 -37.51 -10.49
CA VAL A 18 38.52 -36.31 -11.34
C VAL A 18 37.07 -35.84 -11.28
N ILE A 19 36.86 -34.59 -10.87
CA ILE A 19 35.53 -33.96 -10.87
C ILE A 19 35.21 -33.57 -12.32
N GLN A 20 34.16 -34.15 -12.89
CA GLN A 20 33.57 -33.66 -14.14
C GLN A 20 32.30 -32.89 -13.85
N GLU A 21 32.22 -31.66 -14.38
CA GLU A 21 31.02 -30.84 -14.37
C GLU A 21 30.05 -31.36 -15.44
N GLN A 22 28.87 -31.82 -15.02
CA GLN A 22 27.78 -32.14 -15.92
C GLN A 22 26.69 -31.09 -15.75
N VAL A 23 26.57 -30.23 -16.75
CA VAL A 23 25.48 -29.24 -16.85
C VAL A 23 24.40 -29.85 -17.71
N GLU A 24 23.30 -30.27 -17.10
CA GLU A 24 22.10 -30.69 -17.81
C GLU A 24 21.22 -29.45 -18.03
N ILE A 25 21.07 -29.05 -19.29
CA ILE A 25 20.15 -27.98 -19.68
C ILE A 25 18.75 -28.57 -19.66
N ILE A 26 18.01 -28.32 -18.59
CA ILE A 26 16.59 -28.64 -18.53
C ILE A 26 15.87 -27.51 -19.28
N GLU A 27 15.58 -27.75 -20.56
CA GLU A 27 14.64 -26.91 -21.31
C GLU A 27 13.34 -26.85 -20.50
N PRO A 28 12.85 -25.65 -20.13
CA PRO A 28 11.58 -25.56 -19.43
C PRO A 28 10.51 -26.08 -20.39
N ASP A 29 9.80 -27.13 -20.00
CA ASP A 29 8.63 -27.60 -20.73
C ASP A 29 7.76 -26.38 -21.04
N THR A 30 7.64 -26.07 -22.33
CA THR A 30 6.80 -24.98 -22.78
C THR A 30 5.38 -25.37 -22.43
N ILE A 31 4.88 -24.87 -21.29
CA ILE A 31 3.45 -24.94 -21.00
C ILE A 31 2.79 -24.00 -22.00
N VAL A 32 2.47 -24.53 -23.18
CA VAL A 32 1.52 -23.93 -24.09
C VAL A 32 0.18 -24.02 -23.37
N LEU A 33 -0.19 -22.95 -22.67
CA LEU A 33 -1.57 -22.79 -22.24
C LEU A 33 -2.38 -22.68 -23.52
N GLU A 34 -3.03 -23.79 -23.89
CA GLU A 34 -4.07 -23.81 -24.92
C GLU A 34 -5.02 -22.65 -24.63
N ARG A 35 -5.03 -21.67 -25.52
CA ARG A 35 -5.86 -20.47 -25.38
C ARG A 35 -7.28 -20.77 -25.82
N ASP A 36 -7.82 -21.89 -25.35
CA ASP A 36 -9.16 -22.33 -25.67
C ASP A 36 -9.98 -22.36 -24.39
N SER A 37 -11.03 -21.53 -24.40
CA SER A 37 -12.24 -21.71 -23.57
C SER A 37 -12.17 -21.27 -22.11
N TYR A 38 -11.89 -19.98 -21.88
CA TYR A 38 -12.52 -19.24 -20.77
C TYR A 38 -13.40 -18.12 -21.34
N CYS A 39 -14.47 -18.52 -22.04
CA CYS A 39 -15.72 -17.77 -22.06
C CYS A 39 -16.80 -18.74 -21.60
N ASP A 40 -17.73 -18.22 -20.80
CA ASP A 40 -18.88 -18.91 -20.21
C ASP A 40 -18.63 -19.74 -18.93
N LEU A 41 -17.84 -19.19 -17.99
CA LEU A 41 -18.18 -19.41 -16.59
C LEU A 41 -19.40 -18.52 -16.28
N PRO A 42 -20.50 -19.03 -15.70
CA PRO A 42 -21.54 -18.16 -15.19
C PRO A 42 -20.88 -17.22 -14.18
N LEU A 43 -20.95 -15.92 -14.46
CA LEU A 43 -20.40 -14.83 -13.65
C LEU A 43 -21.20 -14.69 -12.35
N ASN A 44 -21.18 -15.73 -11.53
CA ASN A 44 -21.78 -15.77 -10.21
C ASN A 44 -20.70 -16.02 -9.14
N PHE A 45 -19.46 -15.62 -9.41
CA PHE A 45 -18.54 -15.27 -8.34
C PHE A 45 -18.91 -13.84 -7.90
N PRO A 46 -19.48 -13.65 -6.71
CA PRO A 46 -19.64 -12.30 -6.19
C PRO A 46 -18.23 -11.75 -6.00
N VAL A 47 -17.82 -10.86 -6.91
CA VAL A 47 -16.64 -10.02 -6.67
C VAL A 47 -16.92 -9.34 -5.33
N PRO A 48 -16.10 -9.56 -4.29
CA PRO A 48 -16.43 -9.07 -2.96
C PRO A 48 -16.54 -7.54 -3.04
N PHE A 49 -17.76 -7.04 -2.92
CA PHE A 49 -17.98 -5.61 -2.83
C PHE A 49 -17.55 -5.16 -1.43
N LEU A 50 -16.35 -4.61 -1.34
CA LEU A 50 -15.74 -4.15 -0.08
C LEU A 50 -16.53 -2.98 0.55
N GLY A 51 -17.46 -2.39 -0.19
CA GLY A 51 -18.30 -1.29 0.24
C GLY A 51 -17.55 0.01 0.41
N LYS A 52 -18.27 1.02 0.90
CA LYS A 52 -17.69 2.34 1.21
C LYS A 52 -17.23 2.46 2.66
N GLY A 53 -17.13 1.37 3.42
CA GLY A 53 -16.65 1.40 4.79
C GLY A 53 -15.11 1.43 4.91
N TYR A 54 -14.61 1.32 6.14
CA TYR A 54 -13.17 1.26 6.43
C TYR A 54 -12.43 0.17 5.63
N ILE A 55 -13.03 -1.01 5.44
CA ILE A 55 -12.40 -2.11 4.68
C ILE A 55 -12.16 -1.67 3.23
N GLY A 56 -13.19 -1.14 2.56
CA GLY A 56 -13.05 -0.61 1.20
C GLY A 56 -12.01 0.51 1.09
N PHE A 57 -11.99 1.44 2.05
CA PHE A 57 -10.98 2.50 2.09
C PHE A 57 -9.56 1.94 2.16
N LYS A 58 -9.34 1.00 3.08
CA LYS A 58 -8.03 0.40 3.34
C LYS A 58 -7.52 -0.38 2.13
N GLU A 59 -8.36 -1.21 1.51
CA GLU A 59 -7.94 -1.97 0.33
C GLU A 59 -7.75 -1.08 -0.90
N ALA A 60 -8.54 -0.01 -1.06
CA ALA A 60 -8.30 0.99 -2.11
C ALA A 60 -6.93 1.68 -1.92
N MET A 61 -6.58 2.05 -0.68
CA MET A 61 -5.26 2.61 -0.37
C MET A 61 -4.17 1.60 -0.68
N ALA A 62 -4.31 0.37 -0.22
CA ALA A 62 -3.34 -0.69 -0.49
C ALA A 62 -3.10 -0.93 -1.99
N PHE A 63 -4.18 -0.94 -2.78
CA PHE A 63 -4.08 -1.09 -4.22
C PHE A 63 -3.32 0.07 -4.86
N LYS A 64 -3.61 1.31 -4.44
CA LYS A 64 -2.95 2.50 -4.94
C LYS A 64 -1.45 2.55 -4.60
N GLU A 65 -1.08 2.11 -3.40
CA GLU A 65 0.29 2.19 -2.89
C GLU A 65 1.18 1.04 -3.43
N SER A 66 0.67 -0.19 -3.52
CA SER A 66 1.49 -1.38 -3.79
C SER A 66 0.78 -2.48 -4.57
N SER A 67 -0.43 -2.23 -5.10
CA SER A 67 -1.32 -3.30 -5.58
C SER A 67 -1.65 -4.37 -4.51
N GLY A 68 -1.53 -4.04 -3.23
CA GLY A 68 -1.83 -4.94 -2.12
C GLY A 68 -0.66 -5.81 -1.62
N ASP A 69 0.56 -5.60 -2.13
CA ASP A 69 1.72 -6.43 -1.83
C ASP A 69 2.38 -6.07 -0.48
N TYR A 70 2.31 -6.99 0.48
CA TYR A 70 2.93 -6.85 1.80
C TYR A 70 4.47 -6.86 1.76
N PHE A 71 5.09 -7.35 0.68
CA PHE A 71 6.53 -7.47 0.54
C PHE A 71 7.13 -6.36 -0.32
N ALA A 72 6.31 -5.45 -0.85
CA ALA A 72 6.75 -4.37 -1.72
C ALA A 72 7.77 -3.46 -1.03
N THR A 73 8.83 -3.11 -1.76
CA THR A 73 9.80 -2.08 -1.37
C THR A 73 10.12 -1.22 -2.59
N ASN A 74 10.39 0.06 -2.38
CA ASN A 74 10.86 0.93 -3.46
C ASN A 74 12.24 1.53 -3.17
N ASP A 75 12.86 2.12 -4.19
CA ASP A 75 14.21 2.69 -4.12
C ASP A 75 14.34 3.87 -3.13
N LEU A 76 13.21 4.41 -2.67
CA LEU A 76 13.13 5.49 -1.69
C LEU A 76 12.96 4.99 -0.25
N GLY A 77 12.93 3.67 -0.04
CA GLY A 77 12.85 3.04 1.28
C GLY A 77 11.45 2.99 1.88
N TYR A 78 10.40 3.07 1.06
CA TYR A 78 9.03 2.81 1.51
C TYR A 78 8.73 1.31 1.49
N LEU A 79 7.95 0.86 2.48
CA LEU A 79 7.82 -0.56 2.82
C LEU A 79 6.36 -1.03 2.87
N GLY A 80 6.15 -2.20 2.28
CA GLY A 80 4.95 -3.02 2.42
C GLY A 80 3.71 -2.50 1.71
N LYS A 81 2.58 -3.09 2.08
CA LYS A 81 1.27 -2.95 1.42
C LYS A 81 0.80 -1.49 1.29
N TYR A 82 1.21 -0.66 2.23
CA TYR A 82 0.81 0.75 2.31
C TYR A 82 1.98 1.72 2.07
N GLN A 83 3.13 1.21 1.60
CA GLN A 83 4.34 2.00 1.33
C GLN A 83 4.66 2.95 2.49
N PHE A 84 4.98 2.41 3.67
CA PHE A 84 5.34 3.22 4.83
C PHE A 84 6.80 3.65 4.81
N GLY A 85 7.06 4.94 5.05
CA GLY A 85 8.41 5.44 5.28
C GLY A 85 8.92 5.12 6.70
N ILE A 86 10.23 4.93 6.82
CA ILE A 86 10.92 4.53 8.07
C ILE A 86 10.59 5.46 9.25
N GLU A 87 10.55 6.77 9.02
CA GLU A 87 10.22 7.75 10.07
C GLU A 87 8.82 7.54 10.66
N THR A 88 7.84 7.19 9.82
CA THR A 88 6.48 6.90 10.27
C THR A 88 6.44 5.60 11.06
N LEU A 89 7.18 4.56 10.63
CA LEU A 89 7.31 3.32 11.37
C LEU A 89 7.91 3.54 12.77
N ASN A 90 8.98 4.32 12.85
CA ASN A 90 9.61 4.70 14.12
C ASN A 90 8.63 5.43 15.05
N LEU A 91 7.82 6.35 14.52
CA LEU A 91 6.77 7.03 15.29
C LEU A 91 5.73 6.06 15.85
N MET A 92 5.41 5.00 15.11
CA MET A 92 4.49 3.94 15.55
C MET A 92 5.15 2.93 16.48
N GLY A 93 6.46 2.98 16.68
CA GLY A 93 7.21 2.06 17.54
C GLY A 93 7.77 0.82 16.83
N VAL A 94 7.78 0.83 15.50
CA VAL A 94 8.37 -0.23 14.66
C VAL A 94 9.72 0.25 14.15
N ASN A 95 10.80 -0.38 14.64
CA ASN A 95 12.18 -0.02 14.30
C ASN A 95 12.94 -1.12 13.53
N ASN A 96 12.29 -2.26 13.28
CA ASN A 96 12.86 -3.38 12.52
C ASN A 96 12.07 -3.56 11.22
N GLN A 97 12.70 -3.19 10.10
CA GLN A 97 12.10 -3.23 8.76
C GLN A 97 11.83 -4.66 8.28
N ILE A 98 12.74 -5.59 8.56
CA ILE A 98 12.60 -7.00 8.18
C ILE A 98 11.37 -7.60 8.88
N MET A 99 11.23 -7.33 10.18
CA MET A 99 10.08 -7.77 10.97
C MET A 99 8.77 -7.12 10.50
N PHE A 100 8.83 -5.86 10.05
CA PHE A 100 7.66 -5.18 9.47
C PHE A 100 7.20 -5.83 8.16
N LEU A 101 8.13 -6.09 7.23
CA LEU A 101 7.83 -6.73 5.95
C LEU A 101 7.36 -8.17 6.11
N SER A 102 7.88 -8.91 7.08
CA SER A 102 7.48 -10.31 7.33
C SER A 102 6.16 -10.47 8.06
N SER A 103 5.53 -9.38 8.53
CA SER A 103 4.31 -9.43 9.34
C SER A 103 3.17 -8.61 8.72
N PRO A 104 2.32 -9.22 7.87
CA PRO A 104 1.12 -8.58 7.34
C PRO A 104 0.23 -7.97 8.43
N LYS A 105 0.06 -8.69 9.55
CA LYS A 105 -0.71 -8.21 10.71
C LYS A 105 -0.15 -6.90 11.26
N LEU A 106 1.16 -6.76 11.35
CA LEU A 106 1.79 -5.53 11.82
C LEU A 106 1.57 -4.37 10.85
N GLN A 107 1.64 -4.61 9.55
CA GLN A 107 1.38 -3.57 8.54
C GLN A 107 -0.07 -3.05 8.62
N GLU A 108 -1.03 -3.97 8.79
CA GLU A 108 -2.44 -3.66 8.99
C GLU A 108 -2.68 -2.85 10.28
N GLU A 109 -2.02 -3.22 11.37
CA GLU A 109 -2.09 -2.49 12.65
C GLU A 109 -1.48 -1.09 12.54
N VAL A 110 -0.28 -0.97 11.95
CA VAL A 110 0.39 0.32 11.73
C VAL A 110 -0.45 1.24 10.86
N PHE A 111 -1.06 0.73 9.79
CA PHE A 111 -1.97 1.51 8.95
C PHE A 111 -3.15 2.06 9.75
N HIS A 112 -3.79 1.20 10.55
CA HIS A 112 -4.89 1.59 11.42
C HIS A 112 -4.47 2.65 12.45
N LEU A 113 -3.33 2.49 13.12
CA LEU A 113 -2.80 3.45 14.10
C LEU A 113 -2.43 4.79 13.45
N ASN A 114 -1.87 4.77 12.23
CA ASN A 114 -1.56 5.98 11.48
C ASN A 114 -2.83 6.79 11.16
N LEU A 115 -3.92 6.13 10.76
CA LEU A 115 -5.21 6.79 10.55
C LEU A 115 -5.73 7.44 11.84
N LYS A 116 -5.68 6.72 12.98
CA LYS A 116 -6.08 7.28 14.28
C LYS A 116 -5.27 8.51 14.67
N ARG A 117 -3.95 8.45 14.45
CA ARG A 117 -3.02 9.57 14.71
C ARG A 117 -3.32 10.77 13.82
N ASN A 118 -3.47 10.54 12.51
CA ASN A 118 -3.78 11.61 11.54
C ASN A 118 -5.14 12.24 11.83
N LYS A 119 -6.16 11.43 12.16
CA LYS A 119 -7.48 11.92 12.59
C LYS A 119 -7.38 12.78 13.84
N TRP A 120 -6.54 12.42 14.81
CA TRP A 120 -6.29 13.26 15.98
C TRP A 120 -5.61 14.59 15.63
N ILE A 121 -4.56 14.56 14.79
CA ILE A 121 -3.82 15.77 14.39
C ILE A 121 -4.72 16.74 13.62
N LEU A 122 -5.59 16.21 12.76
CA LEU A 122 -6.45 16.96 11.84
C LEU A 122 -7.87 17.19 12.36
N ARG A 123 -8.21 16.78 13.59
CA ARG A 123 -9.58 16.86 14.13
C ARG A 123 -10.26 18.23 13.97
N ARG A 124 -9.49 19.32 14.05
CA ARG A 124 -10.00 20.70 13.87
C ARG A 124 -10.26 21.00 12.40
N GLU A 125 -9.33 20.63 11.53
CA GLU A 125 -9.44 20.79 10.08
C GLU A 125 -10.59 19.93 9.51
N ILE A 126 -10.70 18.67 9.93
CA ILE A 126 -11.81 17.76 9.58
C ILE A 126 -13.16 18.41 9.90
N LYS A 127 -13.35 18.85 11.16
CA LYS A 127 -14.59 19.52 11.59
C LYS A 127 -14.92 20.77 10.78
N LYS A 128 -13.89 21.53 10.36
CA LYS A 128 -14.06 22.80 9.65
C LYS A 128 -14.22 22.66 8.14
N SER A 129 -13.78 21.55 7.56
CA SER A 129 -13.61 21.44 6.10
C SER A 129 -14.49 20.39 5.45
N ILE A 130 -14.97 19.37 6.17
CA ILE A 130 -15.90 18.39 5.59
C ILE A 130 -17.10 19.09 4.96
N GLY A 131 -17.49 18.65 3.76
CA GLY A 131 -18.63 19.17 3.01
C GLY A 131 -18.32 20.41 2.16
N LYS A 132 -17.18 21.08 2.39
CA LYS A 132 -16.73 22.18 1.52
C LYS A 132 -16.26 21.65 0.18
N THR A 133 -16.31 22.51 -0.83
CA THR A 133 -15.67 22.27 -2.12
C THR A 133 -14.46 23.19 -2.24
N ILE A 134 -13.28 22.62 -2.49
CA ILE A 134 -12.03 23.34 -2.74
C ILE A 134 -11.50 22.87 -4.08
N ASN A 135 -11.26 23.78 -5.02
CA ASN A 135 -10.76 23.44 -6.37
C ASN A 135 -11.57 22.32 -7.06
N LYS A 136 -12.90 22.40 -6.98
CA LYS A 136 -13.87 21.40 -7.50
C LYS A 136 -13.86 20.03 -6.78
N ILE A 137 -13.12 19.89 -5.69
CA ILE A 137 -13.05 18.66 -4.89
C ILE A 137 -13.92 18.80 -3.65
N LYS A 138 -14.88 17.88 -3.46
CA LYS A 138 -15.66 17.79 -2.23
C LYS A 138 -14.80 17.21 -1.11
N ILE A 139 -14.55 18.00 -0.07
CA ILE A 139 -13.73 17.59 1.05
C ILE A 139 -14.51 16.61 1.94
N THR A 140 -13.90 15.45 2.19
CA THR A 140 -14.44 14.36 3.01
C THR A 140 -13.43 13.91 4.05
N GLU A 141 -13.87 13.20 5.09
CA GLU A 141 -12.95 12.68 6.10
C GLU A 141 -11.94 11.69 5.49
N SER A 142 -12.43 10.75 4.68
CA SER A 142 -11.60 9.73 4.03
C SER A 142 -10.53 10.34 3.12
N GLY A 143 -10.90 11.32 2.29
CA GLY A 143 -9.94 12.03 1.45
C GLY A 143 -8.87 12.76 2.28
N ILE A 144 -9.26 13.41 3.38
CA ILE A 144 -8.32 14.09 4.29
C ILE A 144 -7.31 13.08 4.88
N LEU A 145 -7.78 11.91 5.31
CA LEU A 145 -6.92 10.88 5.90
C LEU A 145 -5.98 10.24 4.87
N ALA A 146 -6.47 9.97 3.65
CA ALA A 146 -5.66 9.49 2.54
C ALA A 146 -4.58 10.51 2.15
N ALA A 147 -4.95 11.78 1.98
CA ALA A 147 -4.01 12.86 1.69
C ALA A 147 -2.96 13.04 2.80
N ALA A 148 -3.33 12.76 4.05
CA ALA A 148 -2.39 12.79 5.18
C ALA A 148 -1.44 11.59 5.20
N HIS A 149 -1.84 10.44 4.66
CA HIS A 149 -0.97 9.29 4.44
C HIS A 149 0.11 9.62 3.40
N LEU A 150 -0.30 10.16 2.25
CA LEU A 150 0.61 10.57 1.17
C LEU A 150 1.59 11.68 1.61
N ALA A 151 1.06 12.82 2.04
CA ALA A 151 1.82 14.06 2.14
C ALA A 151 2.03 14.53 3.59
N GLY A 152 1.54 13.78 4.57
CA GLY A 152 1.58 14.14 5.97
C GLY A 152 0.50 15.14 6.39
N ALA A 153 0.01 14.99 7.63
CA ALA A 153 -1.04 15.83 8.19
C ALA A 153 -0.70 17.35 8.22
N GLY A 154 0.59 17.70 8.31
CA GLY A 154 1.02 19.10 8.28
C GLY A 154 0.71 19.78 6.93
N ASN A 155 0.95 19.09 5.82
CA ASN A 155 0.67 19.62 4.49
C ASN A 155 -0.82 19.65 4.19
N VAL A 156 -1.58 18.65 4.65
CA VAL A 156 -3.06 18.69 4.55
C VAL A 156 -3.63 19.91 5.27
N LYS A 157 -3.10 20.24 6.46
CA LYS A 157 -3.49 21.44 7.18
C LYS A 157 -3.21 22.71 6.38
N LYS A 158 -2.04 22.81 5.74
CA LYS A 158 -1.68 23.95 4.88
C LYS A 158 -2.61 24.06 3.67
N TYR A 159 -2.87 22.95 2.99
CA TYR A 159 -3.81 22.89 1.86
C TYR A 159 -5.20 23.40 2.26
N LEU A 160 -5.78 22.82 3.32
CA LEU A 160 -7.15 23.17 3.76
C LEU A 160 -7.27 24.62 4.23
N ARG A 161 -6.25 25.17 4.88
CA ARG A 161 -6.27 26.56 5.39
C ARG A 161 -6.03 27.60 4.31
N SER A 162 -5.30 27.23 3.25
CA SER A 162 -5.04 28.10 2.10
C SER A 162 -6.09 27.98 1.01
N ASN A 163 -7.22 27.30 1.28
CA ASN A 163 -8.25 26.97 0.28
C ASN A 163 -7.65 26.35 -1.00
N GLY A 164 -6.70 25.42 -0.81
CA GLY A 164 -6.12 24.64 -1.89
C GLY A 164 -4.99 25.31 -2.68
N GLN A 165 -4.54 26.51 -2.29
CA GLN A 165 -3.38 27.16 -2.92
C GLN A 165 -2.07 26.41 -2.63
N LEU A 166 -1.90 25.88 -1.41
CA LEU A 166 -0.73 25.11 -1.02
C LEU A 166 -0.95 23.61 -1.28
N ASN A 167 -0.70 23.17 -2.51
CA ASN A 167 -0.88 21.78 -2.96
C ASN A 167 0.48 21.15 -3.26
N VAL A 168 1.00 20.38 -2.29
CA VAL A 168 2.29 19.70 -2.43
C VAL A 168 2.15 18.44 -3.28
N GLU A 169 3.27 18.04 -3.87
CA GLU A 169 3.43 16.81 -4.64
C GLU A 169 4.41 15.88 -3.90
N ASP A 170 4.21 14.58 -4.05
CA ASP A 170 5.23 13.61 -3.68
C ASP A 170 6.36 13.57 -4.74
N VAL A 171 7.36 12.75 -4.48
CA VAL A 171 8.51 12.52 -5.37
C VAL A 171 8.15 11.94 -6.75
N PHE A 172 6.96 11.36 -6.89
CA PHE A 172 6.44 10.80 -8.14
C PHE A 172 5.48 11.78 -8.86
N GLY A 173 5.34 13.02 -8.36
CA GLY A 173 4.45 14.04 -8.92
C GLY A 173 2.99 13.87 -8.54
N THR A 174 2.66 12.99 -7.60
CA THR A 174 1.29 12.81 -7.12
C THR A 174 0.91 13.95 -6.19
N LYS A 175 -0.12 14.71 -6.57
CA LYS A 175 -0.63 15.83 -5.77
C LYS A 175 -1.42 15.35 -4.56
N LEU A 176 -1.30 16.08 -3.46
CA LEU A 176 -2.16 15.93 -2.27
C LEU A 176 -3.65 15.99 -2.64
N SER A 177 -4.03 16.89 -3.55
CA SER A 177 -5.41 17.00 -4.03
C SER A 177 -5.93 15.74 -4.73
N ASN A 178 -5.07 14.94 -5.36
CA ASN A 178 -5.49 13.70 -6.01
C ASN A 178 -6.05 12.75 -4.94
N TYR A 179 -5.35 12.60 -3.82
CA TYR A 179 -5.82 11.74 -2.71
C TYR A 179 -7.08 12.29 -2.04
N LEU A 180 -7.25 13.62 -1.95
CA LEU A 180 -8.51 14.21 -1.46
C LEU A 180 -9.71 13.81 -2.33
N ASN A 181 -9.50 13.72 -3.64
CA ASN A 181 -10.53 13.40 -4.63
C ASN A 181 -10.79 11.88 -4.73
N ASP A 182 -9.73 11.11 -4.97
CA ASP A 182 -9.80 9.70 -5.34
C ASP A 182 -10.29 8.83 -4.18
N PHE A 183 -9.95 9.23 -2.94
CA PHE A 183 -10.40 8.55 -1.72
C PHE A 183 -11.58 9.25 -1.05
N SER A 184 -12.35 10.03 -1.81
CA SER A 184 -13.55 10.68 -1.27
C SER A 184 -14.71 9.72 -1.08
N GLY A 185 -15.47 9.92 0.00
CA GLY A 185 -16.77 9.26 0.19
C GLY A 185 -16.74 7.88 0.86
N PHE A 186 -15.63 7.49 1.49
CA PHE A 186 -15.62 6.35 2.41
C PHE A 186 -16.06 6.78 3.81
N ASP A 187 -16.79 5.90 4.50
CA ASP A 187 -17.18 6.02 5.89
C ASP A 187 -16.02 5.61 6.81
N MET A 188 -15.49 6.60 7.53
CA MET A 188 -14.38 6.49 8.47
C MET A 188 -14.83 6.68 9.92
N SER A 189 -16.14 6.60 10.20
CA SER A 189 -16.72 6.81 11.52
C SER A 189 -16.18 5.85 12.59
N SER A 190 -15.87 4.60 12.21
CA SER A 190 -15.30 3.58 13.09
C SER A 190 -13.86 3.87 13.55
N ILE A 191 -13.15 4.77 12.87
CA ILE A 191 -11.78 5.14 13.24
C ILE A 191 -11.83 6.20 14.34
N VAL A 192 -11.50 5.82 15.58
CA VAL A 192 -11.45 6.76 16.71
C VAL A 192 -10.10 7.47 16.77
N ALA A 193 -10.11 8.79 16.79
CA ALA A 193 -8.90 9.61 16.87
C ALA A 193 -8.10 9.32 18.16
N LEU A 194 -6.79 9.08 18.03
CA LEU A 194 -5.92 8.76 19.16
C LEU A 194 -4.61 9.56 19.08
N LYS A 195 -4.19 10.13 20.22
CA LYS A 195 -2.94 10.90 20.31
C LYS A 195 -1.76 9.96 20.52
N ASN A 196 -0.76 10.05 19.64
CA ASN A 196 0.49 9.28 19.72
C ASN A 196 0.31 7.77 19.95
N PRO A 197 -0.55 7.09 19.18
CA PRO A 197 -0.65 5.63 19.25
C PRO A 197 0.68 4.97 18.87
N LYS A 198 0.94 3.80 19.45
CA LYS A 198 2.06 2.92 19.11
C LYS A 198 1.58 1.48 19.08
N VAL A 199 2.30 0.63 18.36
CA VAL A 199 2.09 -0.82 18.40
C VAL A 199 2.37 -1.29 19.83
N ASN A 200 1.52 -2.17 20.36
CA ASN A 200 1.79 -2.80 21.65
C ASN A 200 2.96 -3.77 21.48
N LYS A 201 3.92 -3.72 22.42
CA LYS A 201 5.06 -4.64 22.46
C LYS A 201 4.66 -5.96 23.12
#